data_AF-A0AAU6G8Z0-F1
#
_entry.id   AF-A0AAU6G8Z0-F1
#
_cell.length_a   1.000
_cell.length_b   1.000
_cell.length_c   1.000
_cell.angle_alpha   90.00
_cell.angle_beta   90.00
_cell.angle_gamma   90.00
#
_symmetry.space_group_name_H-M   'P 1'
#
loop_
_entity.id
_entity.type
_entity.pdbx_description
1 polymer ?
#
loop_
_entity_poly.entity_id
_entity_poly.type
_entity_poly.pdbx_seq_one_letter_code
_entity_poly.pdbx_strand_id
1 'polypeptide(L)'
;MGTPTPPQGGTIDVKPSDLHRVAGAFAGQQTPFDKAAKDLVTALEKYPDAGGYGTAAQAFATAYVEVGNRYLEVWARSVVSVGGAAVGFATTANNYSRAEAANDASGKTPAQVQAPPVVIDKAPDYGPVPDLKWGDDDGGDDFIRSLLEYVPDVVWHILRPLLEHAFRWGKVAEVYPFPQQHYLNSLSQSWADMTMSLSLTESTLTGQVSGITQQSNSEWYDAMRRFCSSLWGTTAWGKHTGGYEWGHDSSAAQTATHPVMTVLFDSAMKISDRLRDFAEAAVELNHDVWEIYSKAVKQAVGDLDLSHLDVGDLKEGAKAVGRFFKGLAKGAVELGAEITLNIDTAALNAVVEKYNNRVDALTPQLRALKGDIDEAYRQAPTYAAEEARAEAFGARSLNEFKKEHKYTKDDDEKNHFYPLDLANDEGLYGGHSIDKHVGLSDDQLKGRLRDDSSASSASTFKDLPSAQRYTQAALDDIDNADRIEKWIERVERRKRNNPGWDPNNSKIQPPVELSFTDVTGSTVSGADYATAGDRAQVNDTHRVRVVLRYRDGLDPPFTVVTSMPVN
;
A
#
# COMPACT_ATOMS: atom_id res chain seq x y z
N MET A 1 -3.89 -9.04 -16.35
CA MET A 1 -2.49 -8.59 -16.52
C MET A 1 -1.71 -9.72 -17.19
N GLY A 2 -1.08 -9.46 -18.33
CA GLY A 2 -0.26 -10.45 -19.04
C GLY A 2 1.20 -10.27 -18.67
N THR A 3 1.87 -11.36 -18.30
CA THR A 3 3.33 -11.40 -18.12
C THR A 3 4.03 -10.97 -19.43
N PRO A 4 4.99 -10.03 -19.39
CA PRO A 4 5.77 -9.69 -20.57
C PRO A 4 6.50 -10.91 -21.14
N THR A 5 6.54 -11.03 -22.47
CA THR A 5 7.26 -12.12 -23.15
C THR A 5 8.78 -11.98 -22.92
N PRO A 6 9.49 -13.05 -22.56
CA PRO A 6 10.92 -12.99 -22.23
C PRO A 6 11.78 -12.53 -23.43
N PRO A 7 12.83 -11.72 -23.21
CA PRO A 7 13.93 -11.62 -24.17
C PRO A 7 14.65 -12.98 -24.24
N GLN A 8 14.80 -13.54 -25.44
CA GLN A 8 15.64 -14.71 -25.68
C GLN A 8 17.11 -14.30 -25.79
N GLY A 9 17.99 -14.84 -24.93
CA GLY A 9 19.42 -14.99 -25.26
C GLY A 9 20.43 -14.83 -24.12
N GLY A 10 21.25 -15.87 -23.91
CA GLY A 10 22.57 -15.78 -23.27
C GLY A 10 22.63 -15.95 -21.75
N THR A 11 23.80 -16.39 -21.26
CA THR A 11 24.20 -16.22 -19.86
C THR A 11 24.23 -14.72 -19.57
N ILE A 12 23.45 -14.27 -18.59
CA ILE A 12 23.46 -12.87 -18.16
C ILE A 12 24.63 -12.72 -17.18
N ASP A 13 25.71 -12.08 -17.66
CA ASP A 13 26.83 -11.64 -16.82
C ASP A 13 26.43 -10.32 -16.13
N VAL A 14 25.88 -10.42 -14.92
CA VAL A 14 25.44 -9.25 -14.15
C VAL A 14 26.66 -8.53 -13.59
N LYS A 15 26.74 -7.23 -13.83
CA LYS A 15 27.84 -6.38 -13.36
C LYS A 15 27.37 -5.39 -12.29
N PRO A 16 28.28 -4.84 -11.48
CA PRO A 16 27.95 -3.73 -10.57
C PRO A 16 27.27 -2.55 -11.29
N SER A 17 27.64 -2.27 -12.55
CA SER A 17 26.97 -1.25 -13.37
C SER A 17 25.51 -1.55 -13.67
N ASP A 18 25.14 -2.83 -13.81
CA ASP A 18 23.74 -3.22 -14.02
C ASP A 18 22.92 -3.01 -12.76
N LEU A 19 23.48 -3.33 -11.59
CA LEU A 19 22.83 -3.04 -10.30
C LEU A 19 22.70 -1.54 -10.05
N HIS A 20 23.71 -0.72 -10.37
CA HIS A 20 23.57 0.75 -10.30
C HIS A 20 22.48 1.28 -11.24
N ARG A 21 22.34 0.71 -12.44
CA ARG A 21 21.25 1.05 -13.36
C ARG A 21 19.89 0.70 -12.77
N VAL A 22 19.73 -0.50 -12.20
CA VAL A 22 18.49 -0.92 -11.53
C VAL A 22 18.18 -0.02 -10.34
N ALA A 23 19.18 0.29 -9.50
CA ALA A 23 19.07 1.22 -8.38
C ALA A 23 18.55 2.60 -8.84
N GLY A 24 19.17 3.18 -9.87
CA GLY A 24 18.74 4.46 -10.44
C GLY A 24 17.33 4.42 -11.01
N ALA A 25 16.92 3.30 -11.61
CA ALA A 25 15.57 3.12 -12.12
C ALA A 25 14.52 3.01 -11.00
N PHE A 26 14.81 2.28 -9.92
CA PHE A 26 13.95 2.20 -8.73
C PHE A 26 13.77 3.59 -8.09
N ALA A 27 14.86 4.30 -7.84
CA ALA A 27 14.81 5.67 -7.32
C ALA A 27 14.04 6.61 -8.27
N GLY A 28 14.26 6.45 -9.58
CA GLY A 28 13.55 7.21 -10.61
C GLY A 28 12.04 6.94 -10.66
N GLN A 29 11.57 5.76 -10.26
CA GLN A 29 10.14 5.43 -10.16
C GLN A 29 9.50 5.90 -8.86
N GLN A 30 10.28 6.07 -7.80
CA GLN A 30 9.76 6.54 -6.52
C GLN A 30 9.16 7.96 -6.63
N THR A 31 9.77 8.85 -7.42
CA THR A 31 9.30 10.22 -7.61
C THR A 31 7.91 10.32 -8.27
N PRO A 32 7.66 9.73 -9.46
CA PRO A 32 6.32 9.75 -10.05
C PRO A 32 5.29 8.99 -9.21
N PHE A 33 5.70 7.95 -8.48
CA PHE A 33 4.81 7.20 -7.59
C PHE A 33 4.37 8.02 -6.38
N ASP A 34 5.29 8.73 -5.72
CA ASP A 34 5.00 9.70 -4.66
C ASP A 34 4.15 10.87 -5.17
N LYS A 35 4.50 11.39 -6.36
CA LYS A 35 3.78 12.49 -7.00
C LYS A 35 2.32 12.14 -7.29
N ALA A 36 2.02 10.89 -7.66
CA ALA A 36 0.64 10.47 -7.93
C ALA A 36 -0.30 10.68 -6.72
N ALA A 37 0.16 10.37 -5.50
CA ALA A 37 -0.63 10.61 -4.29
C ALA A 37 -0.80 12.11 -4.00
N LYS A 38 0.25 12.92 -4.20
CA LYS A 38 0.16 14.38 -4.07
C LYS A 38 -0.80 15.00 -5.08
N ASP A 39 -0.74 14.52 -6.32
CA ASP A 39 -1.61 14.97 -7.40
C ASP A 39 -3.05 14.54 -7.16
N LEU A 40 -3.28 13.36 -6.56
CA LEU A 40 -4.60 12.95 -6.07
C LEU A 40 -5.10 13.94 -5.02
N VAL A 41 -4.39 14.17 -3.92
CA VAL A 41 -4.85 15.10 -2.86
C VAL A 41 -5.14 16.48 -3.46
N THR A 42 -4.24 17.01 -4.30
CA THR A 42 -4.44 18.28 -5.01
C THR A 42 -5.69 18.27 -5.90
N ALA A 43 -6.00 17.15 -6.55
CA ALA A 43 -7.20 17.02 -7.38
C ALA A 43 -8.47 16.94 -6.52
N LEU A 44 -8.41 16.25 -5.38
CA LEU A 44 -9.53 16.16 -4.44
C LEU A 44 -9.82 17.54 -3.82
N GLU A 45 -8.78 18.30 -3.46
CA GLU A 45 -8.90 19.65 -2.86
C GLU A 45 -9.55 20.70 -3.77
N LYS A 46 -9.68 20.45 -5.07
CA LYS A 46 -10.42 21.32 -5.99
C LYS A 46 -11.92 21.25 -5.79
N TYR A 47 -12.40 20.20 -5.15
CA TYR A 47 -13.81 19.91 -4.97
C TYR A 47 -14.12 19.62 -3.50
N PRO A 48 -13.78 20.55 -2.58
CA PRO A 48 -14.18 20.41 -1.18
C PRO A 48 -15.71 20.47 -1.08
N ASP A 49 -16.25 19.93 0.00
CA ASP A 49 -17.65 20.11 0.38
C ASP A 49 -18.71 19.58 -0.60
N ALA A 50 -18.36 18.59 -1.41
CA ALA A 50 -19.24 18.03 -2.45
C ALA A 50 -20.42 17.18 -1.93
N GLY A 51 -20.40 16.78 -0.66
CA GLY A 51 -21.33 15.79 -0.09
C GLY A 51 -22.70 16.32 0.29
N GLY A 52 -22.91 17.64 0.32
CA GLY A 52 -24.20 18.24 0.69
C GLY A 52 -24.57 18.05 2.18
N TYR A 53 -25.78 18.46 2.54
CA TYR A 53 -26.27 18.39 3.91
C TYR A 53 -27.05 17.08 4.18
N GLY A 54 -27.09 16.66 5.45
CA GLY A 54 -27.93 15.58 5.94
C GLY A 54 -27.12 14.50 6.67
N THR A 55 -27.81 13.70 7.49
CA THR A 55 -27.16 12.66 8.30
C THR A 55 -26.52 11.57 7.45
N ALA A 56 -27.18 11.15 6.37
CA ALA A 56 -26.66 10.14 5.45
C ALA A 56 -25.39 10.63 4.74
N ALA A 57 -25.42 11.86 4.22
CA ALA A 57 -24.28 12.51 3.58
C ALA A 57 -23.08 12.66 4.54
N GLN A 58 -23.32 13.11 5.78
CA GLN A 58 -22.27 13.25 6.80
C GLN A 58 -21.65 11.90 7.20
N ALA A 59 -22.47 10.85 7.30
CA ALA A 59 -21.99 9.50 7.60
C ALA A 59 -21.10 8.97 6.48
N PHE A 60 -21.48 9.19 5.22
CA PHE A 60 -20.67 8.85 4.05
C PHE A 60 -19.36 9.64 4.02
N ALA A 61 -19.40 10.96 4.20
CA ALA A 61 -18.22 11.83 4.23
C ALA A 61 -17.21 11.39 5.31
N THR A 62 -17.70 11.04 6.50
CA THR A 62 -16.86 10.52 7.59
C THR A 62 -16.17 9.22 7.19
N ALA A 63 -16.91 8.27 6.60
CA ALA A 63 -16.36 7.01 6.12
C ALA A 63 -15.35 7.22 4.99
N TYR A 64 -15.59 8.18 4.10
CA TYR A 64 -14.70 8.54 3.01
C TYR A 64 -13.35 9.04 3.53
N VAL A 65 -13.35 9.96 4.50
CA VAL A 65 -12.12 10.47 5.11
C VAL A 65 -11.36 9.36 5.82
N GLU A 66 -12.06 8.53 6.60
CA GLU A 66 -11.45 7.40 7.33
C GLU A 66 -10.72 6.43 6.38
N VAL A 67 -11.39 6.03 5.29
CA VAL A 67 -10.86 5.07 4.32
C VAL A 67 -9.79 5.70 3.43
N GLY A 68 -10.03 6.91 2.94
CA GLY A 68 -9.10 7.64 2.08
C GLY A 68 -7.77 7.96 2.76
N ASN A 69 -7.80 8.35 4.03
CA ASN A 69 -6.57 8.59 4.80
C ASN A 69 -5.75 7.32 4.98
N ARG A 70 -6.40 6.21 5.36
CA ARG A 70 -5.72 4.92 5.51
C ARG A 70 -5.14 4.44 4.18
N TYR A 71 -5.82 4.67 3.06
CA TYR A 71 -5.29 4.41 1.72
C TYR A 71 -3.98 5.19 1.46
N LEU A 72 -3.96 6.49 1.75
CA LEU A 72 -2.77 7.34 1.57
C LEU A 72 -1.60 6.88 2.46
N GLU A 73 -1.88 6.42 3.68
CA GLU A 73 -0.86 5.84 4.56
C GLU A 73 -0.21 4.57 3.96
N VAL A 74 -1.01 3.68 3.36
CA VAL A 74 -0.50 2.48 2.69
C VAL A 74 0.35 2.88 1.47
N TRP A 75 -0.13 3.83 0.66
CA TRP A 75 0.63 4.37 -0.47
C TRP A 75 1.99 4.92 -0.03
N ALA A 76 2.01 5.73 1.03
CA ALA A 76 3.21 6.33 1.59
C ALA A 76 4.24 5.27 2.04
N ARG A 77 3.78 4.16 2.64
CA ARG A 77 4.66 3.04 3.00
C ARG A 77 5.22 2.31 1.77
N SER A 78 4.42 2.12 0.73
CA SER A 78 4.87 1.53 -0.54
C SER A 78 5.89 2.40 -1.27
N VAL A 79 5.83 3.73 -1.12
CA VAL A 79 6.88 4.63 -1.66
C VAL A 79 8.23 4.30 -1.03
N VAL A 80 8.26 4.11 0.29
CA VAL A 80 9.49 3.86 1.05
C VAL A 80 10.12 2.51 0.71
N SER A 81 9.31 1.47 0.48
CA SER A 81 9.79 0.13 0.10
C SER A 81 10.58 0.16 -1.22
N VAL A 82 10.10 0.92 -2.21
CA VAL A 82 10.81 1.16 -3.49
C VAL A 82 12.16 1.86 -3.27
N GLY A 83 12.21 2.81 -2.33
CA GLY A 83 13.45 3.52 -1.96
C GLY A 83 14.49 2.60 -1.32
N GLY A 84 14.05 1.74 -0.40
CA GLY A 84 14.90 0.72 0.23
C GLY A 84 15.55 -0.18 -0.81
N ALA A 85 14.74 -0.71 -1.74
CA ALA A 85 15.25 -1.54 -2.82
C ALA A 85 16.28 -0.81 -3.71
N ALA A 86 16.04 0.47 -4.04
CA ALA A 86 16.99 1.27 -4.81
C ALA A 86 18.36 1.37 -4.12
N VAL A 87 18.36 1.64 -2.82
CA VAL A 87 19.61 1.76 -2.05
C VAL A 87 20.27 0.41 -1.87
N GLY A 88 19.52 -0.66 -1.61
CA GLY A 88 20.09 -2.01 -1.47
C GLY A 88 20.84 -2.48 -2.72
N PHE A 89 20.30 -2.22 -3.92
CA PHE A 89 21.01 -2.51 -5.17
C PHE A 89 22.31 -1.71 -5.32
N ALA A 90 22.29 -0.41 -5.00
CA ALA A 90 23.48 0.43 -5.07
C ALA A 90 24.54 0.03 -4.03
N THR A 91 24.12 -0.30 -2.80
CA THR A 91 24.98 -0.78 -1.71
C THR A 91 25.69 -2.07 -2.13
N THR A 92 24.96 -3.01 -2.70
CA THR A 92 25.51 -4.27 -3.19
C THR A 92 26.54 -4.07 -4.29
N ALA A 93 26.22 -3.24 -5.29
CA ALA A 93 27.14 -2.92 -6.38
C ALA A 93 28.46 -2.36 -5.83
N ASN A 94 28.38 -1.40 -4.91
CA ASN A 94 29.54 -0.80 -4.27
C ASN A 94 30.36 -1.79 -3.45
N ASN A 95 29.70 -2.65 -2.66
CA ASN A 95 30.36 -3.67 -1.85
C ASN A 95 31.10 -4.67 -2.74
N TYR A 96 30.44 -5.18 -3.78
CA TYR A 96 31.04 -6.08 -4.74
C TYR A 96 32.25 -5.47 -5.46
N SER A 97 32.14 -4.22 -5.93
CA SER A 97 33.27 -3.53 -6.58
C SER A 97 34.45 -3.27 -5.63
N ARG A 98 34.20 -3.07 -4.33
CA ARG A 98 35.28 -3.00 -3.33
C ARG A 98 35.94 -4.36 -3.12
N ALA A 99 35.15 -5.42 -2.96
CA ALA A 99 35.66 -6.77 -2.79
C ALA A 99 36.46 -7.25 -4.01
N GLU A 100 36.04 -6.91 -5.23
CA GLU A 100 36.80 -7.19 -6.45
C GLU A 100 38.14 -6.45 -6.48
N ALA A 101 38.15 -5.16 -6.14
CA ALA A 101 39.37 -4.36 -6.07
C ALA A 101 40.34 -4.86 -4.99
N ALA A 102 39.84 -5.28 -3.83
CA ALA A 102 40.64 -5.83 -2.73
C ALA A 102 41.27 -7.19 -3.08
N ASN A 103 40.60 -7.97 -3.93
CA ASN A 103 41.08 -9.28 -4.40
C ASN A 103 42.05 -9.18 -5.60
N ASP A 104 42.25 -7.99 -6.18
CA ASP A 104 43.23 -7.79 -7.25
C ASP A 104 44.67 -7.84 -6.70
N ALA A 105 45.35 -8.96 -6.92
CA ALA A 105 46.74 -9.16 -6.53
C ALA A 105 47.72 -8.13 -7.12
N SER A 106 47.35 -7.44 -8.21
CA SER A 106 48.17 -6.38 -8.80
C SER A 106 48.00 -5.02 -8.10
N GLY A 107 46.93 -4.84 -7.32
CA GLY A 107 46.56 -3.60 -6.63
C GLY A 107 46.25 -2.45 -7.58
N LYS A 108 45.95 -2.73 -8.86
CA LYS A 108 45.77 -1.71 -9.90
C LYS A 108 44.32 -1.44 -10.24
N THR A 109 43.41 -2.31 -9.83
CA THR A 109 41.98 -2.18 -10.10
C THR A 109 41.33 -1.30 -9.04
N PRO A 110 40.93 -0.04 -9.35
CA PRO A 110 40.21 0.78 -8.40
C PRO A 110 38.75 0.34 -8.31
N ALA A 111 38.21 0.32 -7.09
CA ALA A 111 36.79 0.07 -6.85
C ALA A 111 35.94 1.12 -7.60
N GLN A 112 35.03 0.65 -8.44
CA GLN A 112 34.07 1.51 -9.14
C GLN A 112 32.82 1.67 -8.27
N VAL A 113 32.79 2.73 -7.48
CA VAL A 113 31.66 3.02 -6.57
C VAL A 113 30.87 4.24 -7.03
N GLN A 114 29.57 4.23 -6.77
CA GLN A 114 28.68 5.39 -6.96
C GLN A 114 27.97 5.70 -5.65
N ALA A 115 27.71 6.98 -5.39
CA ALA A 115 26.86 7.34 -4.26
C ALA A 115 25.48 6.65 -4.42
N PRO A 116 24.91 6.05 -3.36
CA PRO A 116 23.54 5.57 -3.40
C PRO A 116 22.59 6.69 -3.87
N PRO A 117 21.52 6.34 -4.61
CA PRO A 117 20.57 7.33 -5.07
C PRO A 117 19.89 8.03 -3.88
N VAL A 118 19.56 9.31 -4.04
CA VAL A 118 18.71 10.02 -3.07
C VAL A 118 17.29 9.48 -3.23
N VAL A 119 16.72 9.02 -2.13
CA VAL A 119 15.39 8.40 -2.07
C VAL A 119 14.56 8.97 -0.93
N ILE A 120 13.27 8.73 -0.99
CA ILE A 120 12.32 8.88 0.10
C ILE A 120 12.44 7.64 1.00
N ASP A 121 13.06 7.81 2.16
CA ASP A 121 13.31 6.76 3.15
C ASP A 121 12.32 6.78 4.33
N LYS A 122 11.52 7.84 4.41
CA LYS A 122 10.45 8.03 5.38
C LYS A 122 9.12 8.19 4.66
N ALA A 123 8.08 7.55 5.20
CA ALA A 123 6.73 7.61 4.65
C ALA A 123 6.30 9.09 4.50
N PRO A 124 5.98 9.56 3.28
CA PRO A 124 5.49 10.90 3.06
C PRO A 124 4.21 11.16 3.86
N ASP A 125 4.09 12.37 4.37
CA ASP A 125 2.81 12.87 4.87
C ASP A 125 2.14 13.63 3.73
N TYR A 126 1.05 13.06 3.21
CA TYR A 126 0.26 13.67 2.15
C TYR A 126 -0.82 14.62 2.68
N GLY A 127 -1.03 14.66 4.01
CA GLY A 127 -2.23 15.26 4.59
C GLY A 127 -3.48 14.37 4.40
N PRO A 128 -4.60 14.78 5.00
CA PRO A 128 -5.86 14.05 4.87
C PRO A 128 -6.50 14.29 3.49
N VAL A 129 -7.30 13.34 3.03
CA VAL A 129 -8.25 13.62 1.95
C VAL A 129 -9.24 14.69 2.41
N PRO A 130 -9.68 15.60 1.51
CA PRO A 130 -10.62 16.65 1.89
C PRO A 130 -11.93 16.03 2.37
N ASP A 131 -12.49 16.64 3.42
CA ASP A 131 -13.81 16.26 3.93
C ASP A 131 -14.87 16.64 2.89
N LEU A 132 -15.82 15.74 2.66
CA LEU A 132 -16.94 15.99 1.75
C LEU A 132 -18.10 16.72 2.47
N LYS A 133 -17.97 17.00 3.77
CA LYS A 133 -18.98 17.73 4.55
C LYS A 133 -19.35 19.05 3.91
N TRP A 134 -20.57 19.50 4.12
CA TRP A 134 -20.96 20.86 3.72
C TRP A 134 -20.35 21.93 4.65
N GLY A 135 -19.68 22.96 4.08
CA GLY A 135 -18.77 23.86 4.83
C GLY A 135 -18.63 25.30 4.34
N ASP A 136 -17.88 25.58 3.27
CA ASP A 136 -17.33 26.93 3.01
C ASP A 136 -17.25 27.38 1.53
N ASP A 137 -17.52 26.53 0.52
CA ASP A 137 -17.38 26.91 -0.92
C ASP A 137 -18.70 26.79 -1.74
N ASP A 138 -19.24 27.95 -2.14
CA ASP A 138 -20.59 28.16 -2.64
C ASP A 138 -20.75 27.91 -4.15
N GLY A 139 -20.46 26.69 -4.61
CA GLY A 139 -20.29 26.37 -6.04
C GLY A 139 -21.42 25.63 -6.77
N GLY A 140 -22.64 25.52 -6.22
CA GLY A 140 -23.75 24.82 -6.88
C GLY A 140 -24.74 25.74 -7.63
N ASP A 141 -24.80 25.63 -8.96
CA ASP A 141 -25.86 26.16 -9.83
C ASP A 141 -27.13 25.27 -9.65
N ASP A 142 -27.88 25.50 -8.57
CA ASP A 142 -29.10 24.71 -8.31
C ASP A 142 -30.37 25.55 -8.49
N PHE A 143 -31.44 24.91 -8.99
CA PHE A 143 -32.71 25.60 -9.30
C PHE A 143 -33.29 26.24 -8.03
N ILE A 144 -33.09 25.60 -6.88
CA ILE A 144 -33.53 26.15 -5.58
C ILE A 144 -32.82 27.49 -5.31
N ARG A 145 -31.53 27.62 -5.66
CA ARG A 145 -30.80 28.89 -5.58
C ARG A 145 -31.37 29.91 -6.56
N SER A 146 -31.75 29.52 -7.78
CA SER A 146 -32.44 30.41 -8.73
C SER A 146 -33.85 30.85 -8.25
N LEU A 147 -34.53 30.00 -7.48
CA LEU A 147 -35.81 30.30 -6.84
C LEU A 147 -35.63 31.23 -5.62
N LEU A 148 -34.50 31.10 -4.92
CA LEU A 148 -34.14 31.84 -3.70
C LEU A 148 -33.22 33.05 -3.93
N GLU A 149 -32.70 33.29 -5.13
CA GLU A 149 -31.88 34.47 -5.52
C GLU A 149 -32.58 35.82 -5.23
N TYR A 150 -33.88 35.79 -4.95
CA TYR A 150 -34.70 36.95 -4.60
C TYR A 150 -34.88 37.14 -3.08
N VAL A 151 -34.22 36.32 -2.26
CA VAL A 151 -34.22 36.36 -0.79
C VAL A 151 -32.84 36.80 -0.28
N PRO A 152 -32.70 37.85 0.55
CA PRO A 152 -31.39 38.37 0.96
C PRO A 152 -30.54 37.39 1.78
N ASP A 153 -29.21 37.42 1.60
CA ASP A 153 -28.26 36.45 2.19
C ASP A 153 -28.32 36.32 3.73
N VAL A 154 -28.67 37.39 4.44
CA VAL A 154 -28.81 37.42 5.91
C VAL A 154 -29.95 36.51 6.41
N VAL A 155 -30.85 36.04 5.54
CA VAL A 155 -32.04 35.27 5.93
C VAL A 155 -31.80 33.75 5.88
N TRP A 156 -30.72 33.27 5.25
CA TRP A 156 -30.45 31.83 5.06
C TRP A 156 -30.38 31.03 6.37
N HIS A 157 -29.80 31.58 7.44
CA HIS A 157 -29.74 30.91 8.75
C HIS A 157 -31.05 30.91 9.53
N ILE A 158 -32.01 31.77 9.14
CA ILE A 158 -33.32 31.89 9.78
C ILE A 158 -34.38 31.05 9.03
N LEU A 159 -34.12 30.72 7.77
CA LEU A 159 -35.10 30.17 6.83
C LEU A 159 -35.39 28.68 6.99
N ARG A 160 -34.57 27.89 7.66
CA ARG A 160 -34.78 26.43 7.69
C ARG A 160 -36.16 25.99 8.23
N PRO A 161 -36.66 26.55 9.35
CA PRO A 161 -38.03 26.28 9.82
C PRO A 161 -39.11 26.90 8.92
N LEU A 162 -38.78 27.98 8.19
CA LEU A 162 -39.68 28.65 7.24
C LEU A 162 -39.77 27.89 5.90
N LEU A 163 -38.72 27.23 5.43
CA LEU A 163 -38.74 26.38 4.24
C LEU A 163 -39.60 25.13 4.48
N GLU A 164 -39.47 24.54 5.67
CA GLU A 164 -40.28 23.39 6.09
C GLU A 164 -41.77 23.73 6.22
N HIS A 165 -42.12 24.87 6.85
CA HIS A 165 -43.51 25.21 7.19
C HIS A 165 -44.20 26.24 6.28
N ALA A 166 -43.49 27.24 5.75
CA ALA A 166 -44.08 28.30 4.91
C ALA A 166 -44.09 27.95 3.41
N PHE A 167 -43.17 27.11 2.94
CA PHE A 167 -43.13 26.66 1.54
C PHE A 167 -43.48 25.17 1.36
N ARG A 168 -43.77 24.44 2.44
CA ARG A 168 -44.13 22.99 2.45
C ARG A 168 -43.09 22.08 1.78
N TRP A 169 -41.80 22.39 1.97
CA TRP A 169 -40.68 21.61 1.40
C TRP A 169 -40.53 20.21 2.01
N GLY A 170 -41.16 19.97 3.16
CA GLY A 170 -41.04 18.69 3.86
C GLY A 170 -39.59 18.37 4.21
N LYS A 171 -39.21 17.09 4.10
CA LYS A 171 -37.86 16.60 4.39
C LYS A 171 -36.78 17.14 3.46
N VAL A 172 -37.11 17.83 2.37
CA VAL A 172 -36.11 18.44 1.47
C VAL A 172 -35.23 19.43 2.25
N ALA A 173 -35.79 20.11 3.27
CA ALA A 173 -35.04 21.00 4.14
C ALA A 173 -33.97 20.28 5.02
N GLU A 174 -34.11 18.96 5.21
CA GLU A 174 -33.18 18.12 5.99
C GLU A 174 -31.95 17.70 5.20
N VAL A 175 -31.99 17.76 3.87
CA VAL A 175 -30.89 17.36 2.97
C VAL A 175 -30.40 18.50 2.07
N TYR A 176 -31.02 19.68 2.19
CA TYR A 176 -30.57 20.89 1.52
C TYR A 176 -29.47 21.62 2.32
N PRO A 177 -28.43 22.15 1.66
CA PRO A 177 -28.16 22.06 0.21
C PRO A 177 -27.79 20.66 -0.27
N PHE A 178 -28.21 20.35 -1.50
CA PHE A 178 -27.98 19.05 -2.11
C PHE A 178 -26.49 18.82 -2.42
N PRO A 179 -26.05 17.55 -2.53
CA PRO A 179 -24.68 17.24 -2.92
C PRO A 179 -24.35 17.75 -4.34
N GLN A 180 -23.11 18.12 -4.59
CA GLN A 180 -22.65 18.58 -5.90
C GLN A 180 -22.27 17.39 -6.79
N GLN A 181 -23.19 16.94 -7.65
CA GLN A 181 -23.00 15.74 -8.48
C GLN A 181 -21.76 15.80 -9.39
N HIS A 182 -21.45 16.98 -9.97
CA HIS A 182 -20.30 17.12 -10.87
C HIS A 182 -18.98 17.00 -10.11
N TYR A 183 -18.95 17.49 -8.87
CA TYR A 183 -17.77 17.43 -8.01
C TYR A 183 -17.56 16.00 -7.55
N LEU A 184 -18.60 15.31 -7.08
CA LEU A 184 -18.56 13.88 -6.74
C LEU A 184 -18.08 13.02 -7.92
N ASN A 185 -18.53 13.32 -9.14
CA ASN A 185 -18.06 12.62 -10.34
C ASN A 185 -16.58 12.92 -10.67
N SER A 186 -16.11 14.16 -10.50
CA SER A 186 -14.70 14.51 -10.68
C SER A 186 -13.80 13.85 -9.62
N LEU A 187 -14.27 13.77 -8.37
CA LEU A 187 -13.60 13.04 -7.29
C LEU A 187 -13.52 11.55 -7.63
N SER A 188 -14.63 10.96 -8.10
CA SER A 188 -14.70 9.58 -8.58
C SER A 188 -13.64 9.29 -9.65
N GLN A 189 -13.52 10.16 -10.67
CA GLN A 189 -12.51 10.00 -11.71
C GLN A 189 -11.07 10.08 -11.14
N SER A 190 -10.82 11.03 -10.24
CA SER A 190 -9.50 11.23 -9.64
C SER A 190 -9.04 9.98 -8.87
N TRP A 191 -9.95 9.30 -8.18
CA TRP A 191 -9.66 8.02 -7.53
C TRP A 191 -9.38 6.90 -8.54
N ALA A 192 -10.16 6.79 -9.62
CA ALA A 192 -9.92 5.77 -10.65
C ALA A 192 -8.55 5.94 -11.32
N ASP A 193 -8.11 7.18 -11.55
CA ASP A 193 -6.83 7.48 -12.21
C ASP A 193 -5.61 6.95 -11.44
N MET A 194 -5.72 6.73 -10.12
CA MET A 194 -4.66 6.14 -9.30
C MET A 194 -4.24 4.73 -9.74
N THR A 195 -5.17 3.99 -10.34
CA THR A 195 -4.91 2.63 -10.85
C THR A 195 -3.85 2.59 -11.94
N MET A 196 -3.73 3.66 -12.73
CA MET A 196 -2.74 3.77 -13.80
C MET A 196 -1.34 3.91 -13.23
N SER A 197 -1.16 4.78 -12.23
CA SER A 197 0.13 4.99 -11.56
C SER A 197 0.62 3.70 -10.90
N LEU A 198 -0.27 2.97 -10.22
CA LEU A 198 0.04 1.65 -9.64
C LEU A 198 0.57 0.67 -10.69
N SER A 199 -0.14 0.54 -11.80
CA SER A 199 0.20 -0.42 -12.87
C SER A 199 1.52 -0.07 -13.59
N LEU A 200 1.77 1.23 -13.83
CA LEU A 200 2.99 1.69 -14.48
C LEU A 200 4.22 1.48 -13.59
N THR A 201 4.11 1.78 -12.30
CA THR A 201 5.20 1.57 -11.35
C THR A 201 5.53 0.10 -11.20
N GLU A 202 4.52 -0.76 -10.98
CA GLU A 202 4.74 -2.21 -10.84
C GLU A 202 5.44 -2.80 -12.08
N SER A 203 4.86 -2.58 -13.26
CA SER A 203 5.40 -3.14 -14.51
C SER A 203 6.82 -2.67 -14.81
N THR A 204 7.13 -1.40 -14.51
CA THR A 204 8.47 -0.85 -14.69
C THR A 204 9.47 -1.50 -13.74
N LEU A 205 9.16 -1.58 -12.44
CA LEU A 205 10.07 -2.13 -11.43
C LEU A 205 10.33 -3.62 -11.68
N THR A 206 9.29 -4.41 -11.93
CA THR A 206 9.40 -5.82 -12.30
C THR A 206 10.26 -6.01 -13.57
N GLY A 207 10.10 -5.13 -14.56
CA GLY A 207 10.92 -5.13 -15.77
C GLY A 207 12.41 -4.87 -15.51
N GLN A 208 12.76 -3.98 -14.58
CA GLN A 208 14.16 -3.70 -14.23
C GLN A 208 14.83 -4.91 -13.58
N VAL A 209 14.16 -5.55 -12.62
CA VAL A 209 14.68 -6.76 -11.96
C VAL A 209 14.81 -7.91 -12.96
N SER A 210 13.84 -8.05 -13.87
CA SER A 210 13.94 -9.04 -14.95
C SER A 210 15.16 -8.81 -15.85
N GLY A 211 15.65 -7.57 -15.98
CA GLY A 211 16.85 -7.26 -16.77
C GLY A 211 18.15 -7.79 -16.16
N ILE A 212 18.16 -8.13 -14.87
CA ILE A 212 19.27 -8.76 -14.15
C ILE A 212 18.91 -10.18 -13.68
N THR A 213 17.99 -10.85 -14.38
CA THR A 213 17.51 -12.20 -14.00
C THR A 213 17.63 -13.16 -15.16
N GLN A 214 18.38 -14.26 -14.99
CA GLN A 214 18.38 -15.34 -15.97
C GLN A 214 17.14 -16.22 -15.80
N GLN A 215 16.09 -15.94 -16.58
CA GLN A 215 14.80 -16.64 -16.45
C GLN A 215 14.84 -18.15 -16.74
N SER A 216 15.84 -18.62 -17.49
CA SER A 216 16.05 -20.06 -17.71
C SER A 216 16.62 -20.79 -16.49
N ASN A 217 17.16 -20.07 -15.51
CA ASN A 217 17.55 -20.61 -14.22
C ASN A 217 16.36 -20.51 -13.26
N SER A 218 15.76 -21.66 -12.92
CA SER A 218 14.58 -21.72 -12.05
C SER A 218 14.79 -21.13 -10.65
N GLU A 219 15.98 -21.29 -10.06
CA GLU A 219 16.27 -20.76 -8.72
C GLU A 219 16.34 -19.23 -8.76
N TRP A 220 17.01 -18.69 -9.77
CA TRP A 220 17.12 -17.25 -9.98
C TRP A 220 15.76 -16.64 -10.31
N TYR A 221 15.00 -17.27 -11.21
CA TYR A 221 13.67 -16.79 -11.58
C TYR A 221 12.68 -16.84 -10.41
N ASP A 222 12.71 -17.91 -9.59
CA ASP A 222 11.95 -17.97 -8.35
C ASP A 222 12.33 -16.84 -7.40
N ALA A 223 13.64 -16.58 -7.20
CA ALA A 223 14.10 -15.50 -6.34
C ALA A 223 13.67 -14.12 -6.84
N MET A 224 13.68 -13.89 -8.17
CA MET A 224 13.18 -12.66 -8.77
C MET A 224 11.69 -12.47 -8.49
N ARG A 225 10.87 -13.50 -8.68
CA ARG A 225 9.43 -13.42 -8.39
C ARG A 225 9.14 -13.19 -6.92
N ARG A 226 9.89 -13.84 -6.04
CA ARG A 226 9.82 -13.60 -4.59
C ARG A 226 10.16 -12.15 -4.25
N PHE A 227 11.27 -11.62 -4.77
CA PHE A 227 11.68 -10.23 -4.56
C PHE A 227 10.65 -9.22 -5.10
N CYS A 228 10.20 -9.38 -6.35
CA CYS A 228 9.19 -8.48 -6.92
C CYS A 228 7.87 -8.53 -6.14
N SER A 229 7.46 -9.71 -5.65
CA SER A 229 6.26 -9.81 -4.83
C SER A 229 6.45 -9.27 -3.41
N SER A 230 7.64 -9.41 -2.82
CA SER A 230 7.93 -8.94 -1.46
C SER A 230 7.87 -7.43 -1.37
N LEU A 231 8.30 -6.73 -2.44
CA LEU A 231 8.16 -5.28 -2.60
C LEU A 231 6.71 -4.81 -2.36
N TRP A 232 5.75 -5.67 -2.66
CA TRP A 232 4.31 -5.44 -2.57
C TRP A 232 3.64 -6.21 -1.43
N GLY A 233 4.41 -6.56 -0.40
CA GLY A 233 3.91 -7.03 0.90
C GLY A 233 3.75 -8.54 1.03
N THR A 234 4.29 -9.35 0.10
CA THR A 234 4.33 -10.80 0.35
C THR A 234 5.41 -11.17 1.36
N THR A 235 5.17 -12.25 2.11
CA THR A 235 6.08 -12.76 3.12
C THR A 235 6.14 -14.30 3.10
N ALA A 236 7.18 -14.88 3.68
CA ALA A 236 7.35 -16.33 3.75
C ALA A 236 6.35 -17.05 4.68
N TRP A 237 5.60 -16.32 5.51
CA TRP A 237 4.51 -16.84 6.34
C TRP A 237 3.12 -16.40 5.86
N GLY A 238 3.05 -15.54 4.85
CA GLY A 238 1.80 -14.98 4.37
C GLY A 238 0.82 -16.07 3.95
N LYS A 239 -0.46 -15.81 4.22
CA LYS A 239 -1.59 -16.71 3.91
C LYS A 239 -2.65 -15.98 3.13
N HIS A 240 -3.45 -16.72 2.37
CA HIS A 240 -4.65 -16.17 1.76
C HIS A 240 -5.63 -15.61 2.82
N THR A 241 -5.81 -14.29 2.83
CA THR A 241 -6.64 -13.55 3.81
C THR A 241 -7.32 -12.38 3.13
N GLY A 242 -8.62 -12.17 3.39
CA GLY A 242 -9.39 -11.06 2.79
C GLY A 242 -9.59 -11.19 1.27
N GLY A 243 -9.36 -12.36 0.68
CA GLY A 243 -9.39 -12.54 -0.78
C GLY A 243 -8.06 -12.23 -1.48
N TYR A 244 -7.02 -11.87 -0.71
CA TYR A 244 -5.69 -11.54 -1.22
C TYR A 244 -4.67 -12.62 -0.81
N GLU A 245 -3.73 -12.92 -1.71
CA GLU A 245 -2.61 -13.84 -1.42
C GLU A 245 -1.42 -13.04 -0.87
N TRP A 246 -1.04 -13.35 0.38
CA TRP A 246 0.06 -12.67 1.09
C TRP A 246 1.34 -13.51 1.11
N GLY A 247 1.29 -14.77 0.68
CA GLY A 247 2.46 -15.61 0.51
C GLY A 247 3.30 -15.17 -0.68
N HIS A 248 4.61 -15.41 -0.60
CA HIS A 248 5.51 -15.12 -1.72
C HIS A 248 5.09 -15.80 -3.03
N ASP A 249 5.32 -15.07 -4.12
CA ASP A 249 5.16 -15.59 -5.46
C ASP A 249 6.27 -16.60 -5.82
N SER A 250 6.03 -17.42 -6.84
CA SER A 250 7.01 -18.37 -7.38
C SER A 250 6.80 -18.58 -8.87
N SER A 251 7.80 -19.13 -9.57
CA SER A 251 7.70 -19.45 -10.99
C SER A 251 6.63 -20.50 -11.31
N ALA A 252 6.16 -21.25 -10.31
CA ALA A 252 5.05 -22.18 -10.45
C ALA A 252 3.68 -21.48 -10.54
N ALA A 253 3.56 -20.24 -10.08
CA ALA A 253 2.30 -19.50 -10.08
C ALA A 253 2.02 -18.87 -11.44
N GLN A 254 0.81 -19.08 -11.95
CA GLN A 254 0.36 -18.54 -13.25
C GLN A 254 0.21 -17.02 -13.24
N THR A 255 -0.06 -16.44 -12.07
CA THR A 255 -0.26 -15.00 -11.86
C THR A 255 0.67 -14.51 -10.77
N ALA A 256 1.34 -13.39 -11.02
CA ALA A 256 2.13 -12.72 -10.00
C ALA A 256 1.23 -12.22 -8.86
N THR A 257 1.77 -12.24 -7.65
CA THR A 257 1.03 -11.91 -6.43
C THR A 257 1.57 -10.63 -5.82
N HIS A 258 0.82 -9.53 -5.90
CA HIS A 258 1.21 -8.20 -5.41
C HIS A 258 0.10 -7.64 -4.49
N PRO A 259 -0.04 -8.12 -3.25
CA PRO A 259 -1.25 -7.92 -2.45
C PRO A 259 -1.47 -6.47 -2.05
N VAL A 260 -0.44 -5.73 -1.61
CA VAL A 260 -0.59 -4.31 -1.27
C VAL A 260 -1.06 -3.50 -2.48
N MET A 261 -0.49 -3.77 -3.66
CA MET A 261 -0.88 -3.08 -4.90
C MET A 261 -2.30 -3.41 -5.32
N THR A 262 -2.71 -4.67 -5.13
CA THR A 262 -4.06 -5.12 -5.48
C THR A 262 -5.09 -4.50 -4.53
N VAL A 263 -4.81 -4.43 -3.23
CA VAL A 263 -5.66 -3.75 -2.25
C VAL A 263 -5.79 -2.26 -2.59
N LEU A 264 -4.69 -1.57 -2.91
CA LEU A 264 -4.73 -0.17 -3.34
C LEU A 264 -5.58 -0.03 -4.62
N PHE A 265 -5.32 -0.83 -5.64
CA PHE A 265 -6.07 -0.80 -6.90
C PHE A 265 -7.58 -0.98 -6.67
N ASP A 266 -7.96 -2.05 -5.96
CA ASP A 266 -9.35 -2.39 -5.68
C ASP A 266 -10.03 -1.31 -4.83
N SER A 267 -9.32 -0.78 -3.84
CA SER A 267 -9.86 0.26 -2.95
C SER A 267 -10.10 1.55 -3.71
N ALA A 268 -9.16 1.99 -4.55
CA ALA A 268 -9.31 3.19 -5.38
C ALA A 268 -10.52 3.07 -6.33
N MET A 269 -10.69 1.91 -6.98
CA MET A 269 -11.84 1.63 -7.83
C MET A 269 -13.16 1.60 -7.04
N LYS A 270 -13.18 0.95 -5.87
CA LYS A 270 -14.40 0.87 -5.05
C LYS A 270 -14.78 2.24 -4.46
N ILE A 271 -13.81 3.05 -4.04
CA ILE A 271 -14.05 4.45 -3.61
C ILE A 271 -14.62 5.26 -4.78
N SER A 272 -14.00 5.16 -5.95
CA SER A 272 -14.47 5.80 -7.19
C SER A 272 -15.93 5.42 -7.50
N ASP A 273 -16.27 4.13 -7.48
CA ASP A 273 -17.62 3.64 -7.70
C ASP A 273 -18.60 4.19 -6.66
N ARG A 274 -18.24 4.19 -5.36
CA ARG A 274 -19.13 4.71 -4.31
C ARG A 274 -19.39 6.22 -4.47
N LEU A 275 -18.38 7.00 -4.87
CA LEU A 275 -18.53 8.42 -5.16
C LEU A 275 -19.45 8.67 -6.36
N ARG A 276 -19.35 7.84 -7.40
CA ARG A 276 -20.25 7.90 -8.57
C ARG A 276 -21.69 7.52 -8.18
N ASP A 277 -21.88 6.45 -7.41
CA ASP A 277 -23.20 6.05 -6.92
C ASP A 277 -23.85 7.16 -6.08
N PHE A 278 -23.04 7.89 -5.31
CA PHE A 278 -23.49 9.06 -4.56
C PHE A 278 -23.84 10.24 -5.48
N ALA A 279 -23.03 10.52 -6.50
CA ALA A 279 -23.33 11.53 -7.51
C ALA A 279 -24.66 11.25 -8.22
N GLU A 280 -24.92 9.99 -8.60
CA GLU A 280 -26.17 9.56 -9.22
C GLU A 280 -27.37 9.73 -8.27
N ALA A 281 -27.21 9.39 -6.99
CA ALA A 281 -28.24 9.63 -5.99
C ALA A 281 -28.59 11.13 -5.86
N ALA A 282 -27.58 12.01 -5.95
CA ALA A 282 -27.76 13.45 -5.94
C ALA A 282 -28.46 13.96 -7.22
N VAL A 283 -28.15 13.41 -8.40
CA VAL A 283 -28.84 13.73 -9.65
C VAL A 283 -30.33 13.36 -9.56
N GLU A 284 -30.64 12.16 -9.08
CA GLU A 284 -32.03 11.72 -8.90
C GLU A 284 -32.78 12.58 -7.89
N LEU A 285 -32.16 12.93 -6.76
CA LEU A 285 -32.75 13.85 -5.78
C LEU A 285 -33.10 15.20 -6.42
N ASN A 286 -32.17 15.81 -7.13
CA ASN A 286 -32.37 17.08 -7.83
C ASN A 286 -33.52 17.01 -8.84
N HIS A 287 -33.49 15.98 -9.69
CA HIS A 287 -34.49 15.76 -10.74
C HIS A 287 -35.90 15.55 -10.18
N ASP A 288 -36.05 14.62 -9.24
CA ASP A 288 -37.36 14.23 -8.70
C ASP A 288 -37.99 15.36 -7.88
N VAL A 289 -37.18 16.12 -7.13
CA VAL A 289 -37.63 17.34 -6.44
C VAL A 289 -38.10 18.38 -7.46
N TRP A 290 -37.32 18.64 -8.52
CA TRP A 290 -37.70 19.57 -9.57
C TRP A 290 -39.01 19.19 -10.27
N GLU A 291 -39.21 17.92 -10.61
CA GLU A 291 -40.46 17.47 -11.24
C GLU A 291 -41.68 17.75 -10.38
N ILE A 292 -41.60 17.49 -9.07
CA ILE A 292 -42.69 17.75 -8.13
C ILE A 292 -42.99 19.25 -8.06
N TYR A 293 -41.97 20.10 -7.98
CA TYR A 293 -42.14 21.56 -8.01
C TYR A 293 -42.71 22.06 -9.33
N SER A 294 -42.17 21.64 -10.46
CA SER A 294 -42.63 22.03 -11.80
C SER A 294 -44.10 21.67 -12.01
N LYS A 295 -44.53 20.49 -11.53
CA LYS A 295 -45.93 20.07 -11.56
C LYS A 295 -46.83 20.95 -10.69
N ALA A 296 -46.41 21.28 -9.47
CA ALA A 296 -47.18 22.16 -8.58
C ALA A 296 -47.33 23.58 -9.18
N VAL A 297 -46.26 24.11 -9.79
CA VAL A 297 -46.31 25.40 -10.51
C VAL A 297 -47.27 25.33 -11.69
N LYS A 298 -47.19 24.31 -12.55
CA LYS A 298 -48.12 24.13 -13.68
C LYS A 298 -49.58 24.08 -13.23
N GLN A 299 -49.86 23.45 -12.09
CA GLN A 299 -51.21 23.37 -11.54
C GLN A 299 -51.72 24.69 -10.97
N ALA A 300 -50.88 25.45 -10.26
CA ALA A 300 -51.24 26.75 -9.69
C ALA A 300 -51.42 27.84 -10.76
N VAL A 301 -50.80 27.71 -11.92
CA VAL A 301 -50.83 28.71 -13.00
C VAL A 301 -52.02 28.51 -13.97
N GLY A 302 -52.69 27.35 -13.97
CA GLY A 302 -53.86 27.09 -14.83
C GLY A 302 -53.57 27.16 -16.35
N ASP A 303 -54.56 27.56 -17.16
CA ASP A 303 -54.53 27.70 -18.64
C ASP A 303 -53.74 28.93 -19.16
N LEU A 304 -52.85 29.52 -18.37
CA LEU A 304 -51.96 30.58 -18.86
C LEU A 304 -50.99 29.97 -19.89
N ASP A 305 -50.94 30.57 -21.09
CA ASP A 305 -50.17 30.08 -22.23
C ASP A 305 -48.65 30.16 -21.96
N LEU A 306 -48.09 29.09 -21.38
CA LEU A 306 -46.66 28.89 -21.15
C LEU A 306 -45.99 28.15 -22.32
N SER A 307 -46.64 28.00 -23.48
CA SER A 307 -46.13 27.23 -24.64
C SER A 307 -44.80 27.73 -25.20
N HIS A 308 -44.39 28.94 -24.83
CA HIS A 308 -43.11 29.56 -25.19
C HIS A 308 -41.97 29.25 -24.20
N LEU A 309 -42.22 28.45 -23.15
CA LEU A 309 -41.26 28.10 -22.12
C LEU A 309 -41.10 26.58 -22.04
N ASP A 310 -39.89 26.09 -22.31
CA ASP A 310 -39.57 24.67 -22.20
C ASP A 310 -39.34 24.29 -20.73
N VAL A 311 -40.43 23.91 -20.06
CA VAL A 311 -40.46 23.55 -18.64
C VAL A 311 -40.04 22.08 -18.38
N GLY A 312 -39.64 21.35 -19.42
CA GLY A 312 -39.20 19.96 -19.34
C GLY A 312 -37.69 19.81 -19.05
N ASP A 313 -36.89 20.79 -19.47
CA ASP A 313 -35.45 20.84 -19.15
C ASP A 313 -35.24 21.47 -17.76
N LEU A 314 -34.40 20.87 -16.91
CA LEU A 314 -34.11 21.35 -15.55
C LEU A 314 -33.60 22.80 -15.56
N LYS A 315 -32.72 23.17 -16.50
CA LYS A 315 -32.05 24.47 -16.53
C LYS A 315 -32.91 25.54 -17.19
N GLU A 316 -33.52 25.24 -18.33
CA GLU A 316 -34.42 26.18 -19.03
C GLU A 316 -35.76 26.34 -18.31
N GLY A 317 -36.29 25.25 -17.73
CA GLY A 317 -37.44 25.27 -16.86
C GLY A 317 -37.21 26.08 -15.58
N ALA A 318 -36.04 25.94 -14.94
CA ALA A 318 -35.68 26.76 -13.78
C ALA A 318 -35.67 28.26 -14.11
N LYS A 319 -35.08 28.66 -15.24
CA LYS A 319 -35.10 30.06 -15.71
C LYS A 319 -36.52 30.54 -16.01
N ALA A 320 -37.35 29.69 -16.61
CA ALA A 320 -38.74 30.01 -16.92
C ALA A 320 -39.56 30.28 -15.65
N VAL A 321 -39.43 29.39 -14.66
CA VAL A 321 -40.06 29.54 -13.34
C VAL A 321 -39.52 30.79 -12.62
N GLY A 322 -38.20 31.00 -12.60
CA GLY A 322 -37.60 32.21 -12.02
C GLY A 322 -38.09 33.52 -12.68
N ARG A 323 -38.25 33.54 -14.01
CA ARG A 323 -38.83 34.68 -14.75
C ARG A 323 -40.31 34.89 -14.42
N PHE A 324 -41.07 33.81 -14.26
CA PHE A 324 -42.47 33.87 -13.84
C PHE A 324 -42.61 34.51 -12.44
N PHE A 325 -41.80 34.07 -11.48
CA PHE A 325 -41.73 34.68 -10.14
C PHE A 325 -41.34 36.17 -10.18
N LYS A 326 -40.40 36.54 -11.06
CA LYS A 326 -40.02 37.95 -11.29
C LYS A 326 -41.19 38.80 -11.83
N GLY A 327 -42.03 38.23 -12.70
CA GLY A 327 -43.24 38.89 -13.22
C GLY A 327 -44.31 39.14 -12.15
N LEU A 328 -44.36 38.28 -11.14
CA LEU A 328 -45.32 38.33 -10.03
C LEU A 328 -44.91 39.20 -8.84
N ALA A 329 -43.68 39.72 -8.80
CA ALA A 329 -43.20 40.63 -7.75
C ALA A 329 -44.07 41.89 -7.57
N LYS A 330 -45.01 42.17 -8.49
CA LYS A 330 -46.00 43.26 -8.38
C LYS A 330 -47.35 42.85 -7.73
N GLY A 331 -47.55 41.58 -7.33
CA GLY A 331 -48.80 41.08 -6.72
C GLY A 331 -48.66 39.73 -6.00
N ALA A 332 -47.58 39.53 -5.24
CA ALA A 332 -46.94 38.23 -5.00
C ALA A 332 -47.51 37.27 -3.92
N VAL A 333 -48.55 37.62 -3.16
CA VAL A 333 -48.94 36.80 -1.99
C VAL A 333 -49.88 35.64 -2.33
N GLU A 334 -50.85 35.85 -3.23
CA GLU A 334 -51.88 34.83 -3.53
C GLU A 334 -51.33 33.65 -4.34
N LEU A 335 -50.45 33.92 -5.30
CA LEU A 335 -49.91 32.88 -6.18
C LEU A 335 -48.83 32.03 -5.49
N GLY A 336 -48.06 32.62 -4.57
CA GLY A 336 -47.14 31.87 -3.70
C GLY A 336 -47.86 30.94 -2.73
N ALA A 337 -49.01 31.37 -2.19
CA ALA A 337 -49.88 30.52 -1.38
C ALA A 337 -50.49 29.38 -2.22
N GLU A 338 -50.90 29.64 -3.47
CA GLU A 338 -51.51 28.64 -4.36
C GLU A 338 -50.51 27.57 -4.85
N ILE A 339 -49.28 27.95 -5.19
CA ILE A 339 -48.20 26.99 -5.47
C ILE A 339 -47.93 26.12 -4.24
N THR A 340 -47.81 26.74 -3.06
CA THR A 340 -47.57 26.04 -1.80
C THR A 340 -48.70 25.06 -1.48
N LEU A 341 -49.96 25.42 -1.76
CA LEU A 341 -51.11 24.55 -1.57
C LEU A 341 -51.09 23.30 -2.48
N ASN A 342 -50.53 23.42 -3.68
CA ASN A 342 -50.45 22.34 -4.68
C ASN A 342 -49.19 21.47 -4.59
N ILE A 343 -48.20 21.80 -3.74
CA ILE A 343 -47.02 20.96 -3.53
C ILE A 343 -47.41 19.66 -2.81
N ASP A 344 -47.01 18.53 -3.40
CA ASP A 344 -47.12 17.21 -2.79
C ASP A 344 -45.96 16.95 -1.82
N THR A 345 -46.13 17.41 -0.58
CA THR A 345 -45.14 17.22 0.50
C THR A 345 -44.88 15.73 0.79
N ALA A 346 -45.85 14.85 0.60
CA ALA A 346 -45.66 13.42 0.83
C ALA A 346 -44.73 12.82 -0.24
N ALA A 347 -44.89 13.24 -1.50
CA ALA A 347 -43.98 12.87 -2.58
C ALA A 347 -42.56 13.42 -2.33
N LEU A 348 -42.41 14.67 -1.91
CA LEU A 348 -41.10 15.25 -1.55
C LEU A 348 -40.42 14.47 -0.42
N ASN A 349 -41.17 14.10 0.62
CA ASN A 349 -40.65 13.28 1.71
C ASN A 349 -40.18 11.91 1.23
N ALA A 350 -40.93 11.27 0.33
CA ALA A 350 -40.57 9.97 -0.23
C ALA A 350 -39.30 10.04 -1.10
N VAL A 351 -39.10 11.13 -1.85
CA VAL A 351 -37.86 11.36 -2.62
C VAL A 351 -36.65 11.47 -1.69
N VAL A 352 -36.76 12.23 -0.60
CA VAL A 352 -35.67 12.37 0.38
C VAL A 352 -35.38 11.06 1.11
N GLU A 353 -36.42 10.29 1.46
CA GLU A 353 -36.24 8.95 2.04
C GLU A 353 -35.53 8.00 1.08
N LYS A 354 -35.90 8.02 -0.21
CA LYS A 354 -35.22 7.23 -1.26
C LYS A 354 -33.74 7.62 -1.37
N TYR A 355 -33.44 8.92 -1.39
CA TYR A 355 -32.06 9.43 -1.42
C TYR A 355 -31.27 8.99 -0.18
N ASN A 356 -31.79 9.23 1.03
CA ASN A 356 -31.10 8.85 2.27
C ASN A 356 -30.85 7.34 2.34
N ASN A 357 -31.85 6.51 2.00
CA ASN A 357 -31.69 5.06 1.96
C ASN A 357 -30.57 4.62 0.98
N ARG A 358 -30.45 5.28 -0.18
CA ARG A 358 -29.41 4.98 -1.16
C ARG A 358 -28.02 5.35 -0.60
N VAL A 359 -27.85 6.55 -0.05
CA VAL A 359 -26.57 7.02 0.50
C VAL A 359 -26.16 6.24 1.75
N ASP A 360 -27.10 5.95 2.65
CA ASP A 360 -26.87 5.15 3.85
C ASP A 360 -26.38 3.74 3.51
N ALA A 361 -26.85 3.16 2.40
CA ALA A 361 -26.38 1.86 1.93
C ALA A 361 -24.92 1.87 1.42
N LEU A 362 -24.40 3.02 0.97
CA LEU A 362 -23.02 3.16 0.49
C LEU A 362 -22.00 3.22 1.64
N THR A 363 -22.36 3.86 2.75
CA THR A 363 -21.48 4.04 3.91
C THR A 363 -20.85 2.73 4.45
N PRO A 364 -21.62 1.66 4.75
CA PRO A 364 -21.03 0.41 5.23
C PRO A 364 -20.19 -0.28 4.15
N GLN A 365 -20.49 -0.11 2.86
CA GLN A 365 -19.70 -0.66 1.76
C GLN A 365 -18.33 0.01 1.68
N LEU A 366 -18.28 1.33 1.89
CA LEU A 366 -17.03 2.09 1.93
C LEU A 366 -16.19 1.68 3.14
N ARG A 367 -16.80 1.58 4.33
CA ARG A 367 -16.10 1.13 5.55
C ARG A 367 -15.59 -0.30 5.47
N ALA A 368 -16.26 -1.18 4.70
CA ALA A 368 -15.81 -2.55 4.53
C ALA A 368 -14.42 -2.65 3.89
N LEU A 369 -13.98 -1.63 3.13
CA LEU A 369 -12.63 -1.56 2.55
C LEU A 369 -11.54 -1.46 3.62
N LYS A 370 -11.86 -0.92 4.79
CA LYS A 370 -10.88 -0.63 5.83
C LYS A 370 -10.14 -1.87 6.31
N GLY A 371 -10.81 -3.03 6.37
CA GLY A 371 -10.17 -4.28 6.79
C GLY A 371 -9.00 -4.67 5.88
N ASP A 372 -9.22 -4.59 4.57
CA ASP A 372 -8.21 -4.94 3.56
C ASP A 372 -7.07 -3.91 3.54
N ILE A 373 -7.39 -2.62 3.64
CA ILE A 373 -6.38 -1.54 3.66
C ILE A 373 -5.56 -1.58 4.98
N ASP A 374 -6.17 -1.90 6.12
CA ASP A 374 -5.46 -2.09 7.38
C ASP A 374 -4.52 -3.32 7.34
N GLU A 375 -4.91 -4.39 6.65
CA GLU A 375 -4.00 -5.52 6.40
C GLU A 375 -2.83 -5.09 5.50
N ALA A 376 -3.10 -4.38 4.40
CA ALA A 376 -2.05 -3.84 3.53
C ALA A 376 -1.10 -2.90 4.28
N TYR A 377 -1.61 -2.08 5.19
CA TYR A 377 -0.79 -1.21 6.05
C TYR A 377 0.19 -2.00 6.93
N ARG A 378 -0.29 -3.10 7.52
CA ARG A 378 0.50 -3.96 8.40
C ARG A 378 1.54 -4.78 7.63
N GLN A 379 1.22 -5.21 6.41
CA GLN A 379 2.09 -6.04 5.60
C GLN A 379 3.05 -5.25 4.71
N ALA A 380 2.78 -3.96 4.47
CA ALA A 380 3.63 -3.09 3.67
C ALA A 380 5.09 -3.16 4.16
N PRO A 381 6.06 -3.47 3.27
CA PRO A 381 7.45 -3.59 3.67
C PRO A 381 8.02 -2.29 4.21
N THR A 382 8.97 -2.40 5.12
CA THR A 382 9.75 -1.25 5.58
C THR A 382 10.88 -0.94 4.60
N TYR A 383 11.46 0.26 4.73
CA TYR A 383 12.70 0.62 4.03
C TYR A 383 13.81 -0.42 4.23
N ALA A 384 14.11 -0.74 5.49
CA ALA A 384 15.23 -1.61 5.86
C ALA A 384 15.04 -3.06 5.41
N ALA A 385 13.80 -3.55 5.40
CA ALA A 385 13.49 -4.89 4.90
C ALA A 385 13.75 -4.99 3.39
N GLU A 386 13.29 -4.01 2.59
CA GLU A 386 13.51 -4.04 1.14
C GLU A 386 14.94 -3.69 0.74
N GLU A 387 15.63 -2.84 1.49
CA GLU A 387 17.07 -2.65 1.33
C GLU A 387 17.80 -3.99 1.48
N ALA A 388 17.53 -4.71 2.56
CA ALA A 388 18.16 -6.00 2.83
C ALA A 388 17.81 -7.07 1.78
N ARG A 389 16.55 -7.14 1.34
CA ARG A 389 16.11 -8.09 0.29
C ARG A 389 16.72 -7.76 -1.07
N ALA A 390 16.83 -6.48 -1.43
CA ALA A 390 17.51 -6.06 -2.65
C ALA A 390 19.01 -6.33 -2.57
N GLU A 391 19.63 -6.16 -1.39
CA GLU A 391 21.01 -6.55 -1.19
C GLU A 391 21.24 -8.05 -1.42
N ALA A 392 20.39 -8.89 -0.81
CA ALA A 392 20.41 -10.33 -1.01
C ALA A 392 20.25 -10.73 -2.48
N PHE A 393 19.20 -10.24 -3.15
CA PHE A 393 18.94 -10.58 -4.55
C PHE A 393 20.05 -10.09 -5.47
N GLY A 394 20.54 -8.86 -5.26
CA GLY A 394 21.65 -8.28 -6.02
C GLY A 394 22.94 -9.08 -5.86
N ALA A 395 23.28 -9.48 -4.62
CA ALA A 395 24.49 -10.23 -4.32
C ALA A 395 24.47 -11.61 -5.00
N ARG A 396 23.35 -12.34 -4.86
CA ARG A 396 23.13 -13.61 -5.55
C ARG A 396 23.18 -13.46 -7.07
N SER A 397 22.65 -12.36 -7.61
CA SER A 397 22.65 -12.09 -9.06
C SER A 397 24.06 -11.83 -9.60
N LEU A 398 24.89 -11.06 -8.89
CA LEU A 398 26.31 -10.84 -9.23
C LEU A 398 27.13 -12.13 -9.18
N ASN A 399 26.76 -13.05 -8.26
CA ASN A 399 27.34 -14.38 -8.21
C ASN A 399 26.66 -15.39 -9.16
N GLU A 400 25.79 -14.93 -10.07
CA GLU A 400 25.08 -15.76 -11.05
C GLU A 400 24.30 -16.93 -10.41
N PHE A 401 23.86 -16.77 -9.17
CA PHE A 401 23.21 -17.80 -8.35
C PHE A 401 24.03 -19.09 -8.21
N LYS A 402 25.37 -19.00 -8.28
CA LYS A 402 26.26 -20.13 -7.98
C LYS A 402 26.06 -20.61 -6.54
N LYS A 403 26.26 -21.91 -6.34
CA LYS A 403 26.11 -22.58 -5.05
C LYS A 403 27.43 -22.61 -4.29
N GLU A 404 27.92 -21.43 -3.96
CA GLU A 404 29.17 -21.20 -3.23
C GLU A 404 29.00 -20.06 -2.24
N HIS A 405 29.84 -20.01 -1.22
CA HIS A 405 29.98 -18.80 -0.43
C HIS A 405 30.76 -17.78 -1.24
N LYS A 406 30.23 -16.57 -1.29
CA LYS A 406 30.91 -15.43 -1.88
C LYS A 406 30.90 -14.30 -0.86
N TYR A 407 32.06 -14.00 -0.31
CA TYR A 407 32.23 -12.87 0.57
C TYR A 407 32.36 -11.59 -0.26
N THR A 408 31.40 -10.68 -0.16
CA THR A 408 31.37 -9.44 -0.97
C THR A 408 31.42 -8.17 -0.13
N LYS A 409 31.67 -8.30 1.17
CA LYS A 409 31.56 -7.20 2.13
C LYS A 409 32.77 -7.14 3.05
N ASP A 410 33.43 -5.98 3.12
CA ASP A 410 34.59 -5.72 3.99
C ASP A 410 35.89 -6.46 3.57
N ASP A 411 37.05 -5.85 3.81
CA ASP A 411 38.37 -6.38 3.44
C ASP A 411 38.88 -7.46 4.43
N ASP A 412 38.02 -7.86 5.37
CA ASP A 412 38.37 -8.57 6.61
C ASP A 412 38.11 -10.09 6.56
N GLU A 413 37.78 -10.65 5.39
CA GLU A 413 37.49 -12.08 5.19
C GLU A 413 38.50 -13.00 5.88
N LYS A 414 39.78 -12.62 5.84
CA LYS A 414 40.91 -13.39 6.38
C LYS A 414 41.00 -13.39 7.91
N ASN A 415 40.27 -12.51 8.58
CA ASN A 415 40.25 -12.38 10.04
C ASN A 415 39.06 -13.10 10.70
N HIS A 416 38.24 -13.81 9.91
CA HIS A 416 37.13 -14.62 10.40
C HIS A 416 37.49 -16.10 10.46
N PHE A 417 36.99 -16.83 11.46
CA PHE A 417 37.11 -18.29 11.49
C PHE A 417 36.30 -18.92 10.37
N TYR A 418 35.11 -18.37 10.12
CA TYR A 418 34.17 -18.79 9.10
C TYR A 418 33.57 -17.55 8.43
N PRO A 419 34.22 -16.98 7.40
CA PRO A 419 33.71 -15.80 6.72
C PRO A 419 32.43 -16.13 5.96
N LEU A 420 31.37 -15.37 6.21
CA LEU A 420 30.07 -15.54 5.55
C LEU A 420 29.45 -14.18 5.24
N ASP A 421 28.85 -14.06 4.07
CA ASP A 421 28.08 -12.89 3.67
C ASP A 421 26.60 -13.25 3.65
N LEU A 422 25.84 -12.72 4.60
CA LEU A 422 24.42 -13.03 4.76
C LEU A 422 23.59 -12.71 3.51
N ALA A 423 23.98 -11.71 2.72
CA ALA A 423 23.29 -11.38 1.48
C ALA A 423 23.45 -12.51 0.45
N ASN A 424 24.67 -13.05 0.32
CA ASN A 424 24.96 -14.19 -0.55
C ASN A 424 24.44 -15.53 -0.01
N ASP A 425 24.24 -15.65 1.31
CA ASP A 425 23.67 -16.86 1.92
C ASP A 425 22.13 -16.91 1.84
N GLU A 426 21.46 -15.78 1.58
CA GLU A 426 20.00 -15.74 1.44
C GLU A 426 19.53 -16.59 0.25
N GLY A 427 18.58 -17.49 0.50
CA GLY A 427 18.11 -18.49 -0.45
C GLY A 427 19.09 -19.63 -0.71
N LEU A 428 20.39 -19.50 -0.38
CA LEU A 428 21.41 -20.51 -0.63
C LEU A 428 21.09 -21.76 0.19
N TYR A 429 20.74 -22.85 -0.50
CA TYR A 429 20.30 -24.10 0.12
C TYR A 429 19.16 -23.94 1.16
N GLY A 430 18.31 -22.93 0.99
CA GLY A 430 17.18 -22.63 1.87
C GLY A 430 17.49 -21.69 3.05
N GLY A 431 18.60 -20.94 2.98
CA GLY A 431 18.86 -19.80 3.87
C GLY A 431 17.73 -18.76 3.80
N HIS A 432 17.35 -18.19 4.93
CA HIS A 432 16.25 -17.21 5.04
C HIS A 432 16.44 -16.25 6.22
N SER A 433 17.69 -15.80 6.44
CA SER A 433 18.01 -14.88 7.53
C SER A 433 17.47 -13.49 7.23
N ILE A 434 17.49 -13.06 5.98
CA ILE A 434 17.12 -11.71 5.58
C ILE A 434 15.60 -11.59 5.52
N ASP A 435 14.96 -12.40 4.69
CA ASP A 435 13.52 -12.26 4.45
C ASP A 435 12.67 -12.40 5.73
N LYS A 436 13.11 -13.26 6.67
CA LYS A 436 12.36 -13.53 7.89
C LYS A 436 12.75 -12.71 9.10
N HIS A 437 13.90 -12.02 9.10
CA HIS A 437 14.48 -11.47 10.33
C HIS A 437 15.21 -10.15 10.16
N VAL A 438 15.06 -9.41 9.06
CA VAL A 438 15.74 -8.11 8.90
C VAL A 438 14.75 -7.00 8.59
N GLY A 439 14.82 -5.92 9.38
CA GLY A 439 14.07 -4.68 9.17
C GLY A 439 12.56 -4.77 9.32
N LEU A 440 12.01 -5.86 9.85
CA LEU A 440 10.55 -6.04 9.95
C LEU A 440 9.93 -5.05 10.95
N SER A 441 8.71 -4.61 10.68
CA SER A 441 7.92 -3.83 11.63
C SER A 441 7.30 -4.72 12.71
N ASP A 442 6.93 -4.12 13.84
CA ASP A 442 6.21 -4.80 14.92
C ASP A 442 4.94 -5.50 14.41
N ASP A 443 4.21 -4.87 13.49
CA ASP A 443 3.00 -5.43 12.88
C ASP A 443 3.31 -6.66 12.03
N GLN A 444 4.43 -6.69 11.34
CA GLN A 444 4.87 -7.87 10.59
C GLN A 444 5.33 -9.00 11.52
N LEU A 445 5.98 -8.70 12.66
CA LEU A 445 6.32 -9.72 13.66
C LEU A 445 5.06 -10.36 14.26
N LYS A 446 4.07 -9.55 14.61
CA LYS A 446 2.76 -10.01 15.09
C LYS A 446 2.00 -10.80 14.02
N GLY A 447 2.01 -10.32 12.77
CA GLY A 447 1.45 -11.02 11.61
C GLY A 447 2.09 -12.38 11.38
N ARG A 448 3.41 -12.52 11.59
CA ARG A 448 4.09 -13.81 11.54
C ARG A 448 3.58 -14.78 12.59
N LEU A 449 3.36 -14.34 13.82
CA LEU A 449 2.82 -15.21 14.88
C LEU A 449 1.36 -15.61 14.62
N ARG A 450 0.59 -14.75 13.94
CA ARG A 450 -0.76 -15.07 13.47
C ARG A 450 -0.74 -16.17 12.40
N ASP A 451 0.17 -16.06 11.44
CA ASP A 451 0.10 -16.84 10.20
C ASP A 451 1.04 -18.05 10.16
N ASP A 452 2.15 -18.04 10.89
CA ASP A 452 3.07 -19.18 11.02
C ASP A 452 2.81 -19.94 12.34
N SER A 453 2.01 -21.00 12.27
CA SER A 453 1.70 -21.83 13.45
C SER A 453 2.90 -22.58 14.03
N SER A 454 4.04 -22.59 13.31
CA SER A 454 5.29 -23.17 13.81
C SER A 454 6.17 -22.17 14.55
N ALA A 455 5.87 -20.87 14.46
CA ALA A 455 6.64 -19.81 15.09
C ALA A 455 6.31 -19.70 16.59
N SER A 456 7.26 -20.08 17.45
CA SER A 456 7.19 -19.84 18.90
C SER A 456 7.50 -18.40 19.30
N SER A 457 8.15 -17.64 18.41
CA SER A 457 8.50 -16.23 18.55
C SER A 457 8.75 -15.64 17.16
N ALA A 458 8.63 -14.33 17.01
CA ALA A 458 9.02 -13.60 15.81
C ALA A 458 9.96 -12.47 16.20
N SER A 459 11.06 -12.33 15.48
CA SER A 459 12.12 -11.37 15.79
C SER A 459 12.76 -10.81 14.54
N THR A 460 13.35 -9.63 14.68
CA THR A 460 14.03 -8.92 13.58
C THR A 460 15.26 -8.17 14.08
N PHE A 461 16.34 -8.24 13.31
CA PHE A 461 17.41 -7.28 13.35
C PHE A 461 16.91 -5.92 12.87
N LYS A 462 17.59 -4.86 13.30
CA LYS A 462 17.30 -3.49 12.86
C LYS A 462 17.48 -3.33 11.34
N ASP A 463 18.60 -3.83 10.81
CA ASP A 463 19.04 -3.69 9.43
C ASP A 463 20.04 -4.80 9.07
N LEU A 464 20.35 -4.94 7.77
CA LEU A 464 21.26 -5.98 7.28
C LEU A 464 22.71 -5.82 7.81
N PRO A 465 23.28 -4.61 7.93
CA PRO A 465 24.58 -4.44 8.59
C PRO A 465 24.62 -4.99 10.02
N SER A 466 23.56 -4.77 10.81
CA SER A 466 23.46 -5.33 12.17
C SER A 466 23.35 -6.85 12.14
N ALA A 467 22.50 -7.40 11.25
CA ALA A 467 22.36 -8.84 11.10
C ALA A 467 23.70 -9.51 10.73
N GLN A 468 24.44 -8.93 9.78
CA GLN A 468 25.76 -9.39 9.37
C GLN A 468 26.74 -9.35 10.54
N ARG A 469 26.87 -8.19 11.21
CA ARG A 469 27.80 -8.01 12.34
C ARG A 469 27.57 -9.04 13.43
N TYR A 470 26.34 -9.17 13.91
CA TYR A 470 26.06 -10.06 15.04
C TYR A 470 26.13 -11.54 14.66
N THR A 471 25.78 -11.89 13.41
CA THR A 471 25.94 -13.27 12.93
C THR A 471 27.42 -13.63 12.80
N GLN A 472 28.23 -12.78 12.18
CA GLN A 472 29.66 -13.02 12.05
C GLN A 472 30.34 -13.08 13.43
N ALA A 473 30.00 -12.18 14.34
CA ALA A 473 30.51 -12.22 15.72
C ALA A 473 30.15 -13.52 16.47
N ALA A 474 28.94 -14.07 16.25
CA ALA A 474 28.56 -15.35 16.84
C ALA A 474 29.36 -16.54 16.27
N LEU A 475 29.78 -16.46 15.01
CA LEU A 475 30.65 -17.45 14.36
C LEU A 475 32.11 -17.29 14.76
N ASP A 476 32.55 -16.07 15.05
CA ASP A 476 33.93 -15.76 15.43
C ASP A 476 34.19 -15.88 16.94
N ASP A 477 33.15 -16.05 17.74
CA ASP A 477 33.31 -16.40 19.15
C ASP A 477 34.09 -17.72 19.29
N ILE A 478 35.15 -17.69 20.10
CA ILE A 478 36.13 -18.78 20.19
C ILE A 478 35.46 -20.10 20.59
N ASP A 479 34.51 -20.06 21.52
CA ASP A 479 33.81 -21.26 22.00
C ASP A 479 32.83 -21.79 20.96
N ASN A 480 32.15 -20.91 20.23
CA ASN A 480 31.31 -21.29 19.10
C ASN A 480 32.14 -21.85 17.93
N ALA A 481 33.27 -21.24 17.59
CA ALA A 481 34.16 -21.67 16.51
C ALA A 481 34.70 -23.09 16.76
N ASP A 482 35.22 -23.37 17.96
CA ASP A 482 35.65 -24.72 18.36
C ASP A 482 34.50 -25.74 18.29
N ARG A 483 33.28 -25.32 18.64
CA ARG A 483 32.10 -26.19 18.58
C ARG A 483 31.67 -26.50 17.15
N ILE A 484 31.80 -25.53 16.25
CA ILE A 484 31.54 -25.68 14.81
C ILE A 484 32.59 -26.62 14.20
N GLU A 485 33.87 -26.41 14.47
CA GLU A 485 34.97 -27.26 13.98
C GLU A 485 34.74 -28.73 14.38
N LYS A 486 34.54 -28.99 15.69
CA LYS A 486 34.25 -30.34 16.20
C LYS A 486 32.99 -30.95 15.58
N TRP A 487 31.99 -30.13 15.26
CA TRP A 487 30.80 -30.61 14.56
C TRP A 487 31.10 -31.02 13.12
N ILE A 488 31.82 -30.19 12.36
CA ILE A 488 32.27 -30.49 10.99
C ILE A 488 33.08 -31.78 10.97
N GLU A 489 34.06 -31.95 11.86
CA GLU A 489 34.88 -33.17 11.95
C GLU A 489 34.04 -34.43 12.20
N ARG A 490 33.00 -34.34 13.03
CA ARG A 490 32.10 -35.46 13.31
C ARG A 490 31.27 -35.84 12.09
N VAL A 491 30.75 -34.85 11.35
CA VAL A 491 30.02 -35.08 10.10
C VAL A 491 30.95 -35.75 9.10
N GLU A 492 32.13 -35.20 8.88
CA GLU A 492 33.10 -35.73 7.92
C GLU A 492 33.59 -37.14 8.27
N ARG A 493 33.81 -37.42 9.56
CA ARG A 493 34.12 -38.79 10.02
C ARG A 493 32.96 -39.75 9.75
N ARG A 494 31.71 -39.33 9.98
CA ARG A 494 30.53 -40.16 9.72
C ARG A 494 30.34 -40.41 8.22
N LYS A 495 30.55 -39.41 7.37
CA LYS A 495 30.54 -39.51 5.91
C LYS A 495 31.56 -40.55 5.43
N ARG A 496 32.81 -40.49 5.93
CA ARG A 496 33.85 -41.48 5.61
C ARG A 496 33.49 -42.90 6.06
N ASN A 497 32.89 -43.05 7.24
CA ASN A 497 32.55 -44.36 7.80
C ASN A 497 31.23 -44.95 7.27
N ASN A 498 30.39 -44.12 6.65
CA ASN A 498 29.11 -44.52 6.07
C ASN A 498 28.86 -43.78 4.75
N PRO A 499 29.44 -44.25 3.63
CA PRO A 499 29.32 -43.58 2.33
C PRO A 499 27.88 -43.42 1.80
N GLY A 500 26.92 -44.20 2.31
CA GLY A 500 25.50 -44.08 1.94
C GLY A 500 24.70 -43.07 2.77
N TRP A 501 25.33 -42.41 3.76
CA TRP A 501 24.69 -41.39 4.57
C TRP A 501 24.87 -40.01 3.93
N ASP A 502 23.75 -39.29 3.74
CA ASP A 502 23.76 -37.91 3.26
C ASP A 502 24.16 -36.93 4.38
N PRO A 503 25.34 -36.29 4.31
CA PRO A 503 25.78 -35.37 5.33
C PRO A 503 25.01 -34.04 5.31
N ASN A 504 24.35 -33.70 4.19
CA ASN A 504 23.74 -32.39 3.93
C ASN A 504 22.52 -32.05 4.79
N ASN A 505 22.06 -33.01 5.59
CA ASN A 505 20.97 -32.83 6.55
C ASN A 505 21.46 -32.68 7.99
N SER A 506 22.78 -32.72 8.22
CA SER A 506 23.36 -32.52 9.55
C SER A 506 23.20 -31.06 9.97
N LYS A 507 22.61 -30.83 11.14
CA LYS A 507 22.55 -29.51 11.78
C LYS A 507 23.38 -29.53 13.04
N ILE A 508 24.06 -28.44 13.36
CA ILE A 508 24.65 -28.28 14.69
C ILE A 508 23.51 -28.20 15.72
N GLN A 509 23.65 -28.95 16.82
CA GLN A 509 22.66 -29.01 17.90
C GLN A 509 23.36 -28.98 19.26
N PRO A 510 23.01 -28.06 20.18
CA PRO A 510 22.10 -26.93 19.94
C PRO A 510 22.66 -25.93 18.91
N PRO A 511 21.82 -25.05 18.32
CA PRO A 511 22.29 -23.91 17.51
C PRO A 511 23.39 -23.10 18.20
N VAL A 512 24.16 -22.32 17.44
CA VAL A 512 25.14 -21.41 18.04
C VAL A 512 24.45 -20.13 18.49
N GLU A 513 24.83 -19.62 19.64
CA GLU A 513 24.24 -18.43 20.23
C GLU A 513 25.35 -17.55 20.80
N LEU A 514 25.15 -16.23 20.77
CA LEU A 514 26.03 -15.27 21.41
C LEU A 514 25.20 -14.13 22.01
N SER A 515 25.56 -13.72 23.23
CA SER A 515 24.95 -12.58 23.90
C SER A 515 25.84 -11.34 23.77
N PHE A 516 25.21 -10.19 23.67
CA PHE A 516 25.84 -8.90 23.46
C PHE A 516 25.41 -7.93 24.54
N THR A 517 26.18 -6.86 24.74
CA THR A 517 25.77 -5.73 25.58
C THR A 517 24.80 -4.81 24.84
N ASP A 518 24.98 -4.69 23.52
CA ASP A 518 24.16 -3.86 22.64
C ASP A 518 22.82 -4.55 22.33
N VAL A 519 21.80 -3.78 21.99
CA VAL A 519 20.54 -4.32 21.45
C VAL A 519 20.82 -4.93 20.09
N THR A 520 20.51 -6.22 19.93
CA THR A 520 20.70 -6.97 18.68
C THR A 520 19.50 -6.87 17.75
N GLY A 521 18.32 -6.62 18.30
CA GLY A 521 17.08 -6.47 17.55
C GLY A 521 15.87 -6.46 18.47
N SER A 522 14.70 -6.75 17.92
CA SER A 522 13.45 -6.80 18.67
C SER A 522 12.72 -8.12 18.46
N THR A 523 11.87 -8.51 19.40
CA THR A 523 11.17 -9.80 19.40
C THR A 523 9.85 -9.76 20.15
N VAL A 524 8.91 -10.59 19.72
CA VAL A 524 7.66 -10.89 20.42
C VAL A 524 7.52 -12.40 20.56
N SER A 525 7.12 -12.85 21.76
CA SER A 525 6.89 -14.28 22.01
C SER A 525 5.50 -14.70 21.55
N GLY A 526 5.36 -15.97 21.17
CA GLY A 526 4.05 -16.55 20.86
C GLY A 526 3.10 -16.55 22.06
N ALA A 527 3.62 -16.60 23.29
CA ALA A 527 2.81 -16.53 24.51
C ALA A 527 2.22 -15.13 24.74
N ASP A 528 3.03 -14.08 24.52
CA ASP A 528 2.56 -12.70 24.63
C ASP A 528 1.53 -12.39 23.55
N TYR A 529 1.79 -12.85 22.31
CA TYR A 529 0.82 -12.72 21.21
C TYR A 529 -0.48 -13.49 21.47
N ALA A 530 -0.41 -14.73 21.97
CA ALA A 530 -1.61 -15.50 22.31
C ALA A 530 -2.46 -14.81 23.39
N THR A 531 -1.84 -14.00 24.27
CA THR A 531 -2.53 -13.28 25.34
C THR A 531 -3.11 -11.94 24.87
N ALA A 532 -2.35 -11.17 24.09
CA ALA A 532 -2.68 -9.77 23.77
C ALA A 532 -3.04 -9.51 22.30
N GLY A 533 -2.87 -10.51 21.42
CA GLY A 533 -3.04 -10.37 19.98
C GLY A 533 -2.22 -9.22 19.41
N ASP A 534 -2.84 -8.37 18.60
CA ASP A 534 -2.19 -7.22 17.97
C ASP A 534 -1.66 -6.16 18.96
N ARG A 535 -2.07 -6.24 20.24
CA ARG A 535 -1.58 -5.39 21.34
C ARG A 535 -0.35 -5.95 22.05
N ALA A 536 0.17 -7.11 21.64
CA ALA A 536 1.38 -7.67 22.21
C ALA A 536 2.57 -6.71 22.02
N GLN A 537 3.36 -6.56 23.09
CA GLN A 537 4.53 -5.68 23.08
C GLN A 537 5.72 -6.40 22.44
N VAL A 538 6.38 -5.71 21.52
CA VAL A 538 7.67 -6.13 20.97
C VAL A 538 8.76 -5.55 21.87
N ASN A 539 9.71 -6.39 22.30
CA ASN A 539 10.76 -6.02 23.24
C ASN A 539 12.13 -6.10 22.58
N ASP A 540 13.05 -5.25 23.02
CA ASP A 540 14.46 -5.33 22.66
C ASP A 540 15.07 -6.66 23.14
N THR A 541 16.02 -7.18 22.37
CA THR A 541 16.83 -8.32 22.76
C THR A 541 18.32 -8.06 22.54
N HIS A 542 19.15 -8.85 23.20
CA HIS A 542 20.60 -8.75 23.28
C HIS A 542 21.31 -10.05 22.89
N ARG A 543 20.59 -11.05 22.37
CA ARG A 543 21.18 -12.34 21.97
C ARG A 543 20.84 -12.66 20.53
N VAL A 544 21.76 -13.34 19.85
CA VAL A 544 21.56 -13.88 18.50
C VAL A 544 21.71 -15.38 18.51
N ARG A 545 20.87 -16.06 17.73
CA ARG A 545 20.95 -17.48 17.42
C ARG A 545 21.23 -17.68 15.95
N VAL A 546 22.23 -18.49 15.62
CA VAL A 546 22.57 -18.89 14.25
C VAL A 546 22.40 -20.39 14.10
N VAL A 547 21.62 -20.80 13.10
CA VAL A 547 21.35 -22.20 12.79
C VAL A 547 22.16 -22.60 11.57
N LEU A 548 23.13 -23.49 11.77
CA LEU A 548 23.99 -24.00 10.70
C LEU A 548 23.53 -25.37 10.22
N ARG A 549 23.65 -25.59 8.90
CA ARG A 549 23.45 -26.90 8.27
C ARG A 549 24.62 -27.23 7.38
N TYR A 550 25.14 -28.43 7.56
CA TYR A 550 26.26 -28.94 6.77
C TYR A 550 25.88 -28.98 5.28
N ARG A 551 26.81 -28.58 4.43
CA ARG A 551 26.68 -28.65 2.97
C ARG A 551 28.00 -29.07 2.38
N ASP A 552 27.97 -30.24 1.75
CA ASP A 552 29.14 -30.79 1.09
C ASP A 552 29.51 -29.93 -0.12
N GLY A 553 30.81 -29.64 -0.28
CA GLY A 553 31.32 -28.84 -1.39
C GLY A 553 31.26 -27.32 -1.21
N LEU A 554 30.87 -26.83 -0.03
CA LEU A 554 31.05 -25.42 0.36
C LEU A 554 32.34 -25.24 1.17
N ASP A 555 32.87 -24.02 1.17
CA ASP A 555 33.94 -23.59 2.05
C ASP A 555 33.56 -22.24 2.70
N PRO A 556 33.27 -22.20 4.01
CA PRO A 556 33.20 -23.35 4.93
C PRO A 556 32.06 -24.33 4.58
N PRO A 557 32.09 -25.60 5.04
CA PRO A 557 31.17 -26.66 4.57
C PRO A 557 29.79 -26.63 5.23
N PHE A 558 29.19 -25.45 5.35
CA PHE A 558 27.86 -25.27 5.91
C PHE A 558 27.22 -23.97 5.44
N THR A 559 25.88 -23.91 5.42
CA THR A 559 25.18 -22.64 5.24
C THR A 559 24.55 -22.14 6.54
N VAL A 560 24.37 -20.82 6.63
CA VAL A 560 23.45 -20.22 7.59
C VAL A 560 22.02 -20.46 7.11
N VAL A 561 21.32 -21.41 7.75
CA VAL A 561 19.90 -21.66 7.45
C VAL A 561 19.06 -20.46 7.88
N THR A 562 19.34 -19.95 9.07
CA THR A 562 18.71 -18.75 9.61
C THR A 562 19.58 -18.18 10.72
N SER A 563 19.66 -16.87 10.79
CA SER A 563 20.16 -16.10 11.93
C SER A 563 19.06 -15.17 12.40
N MET A 564 18.87 -15.07 13.71
CA MET A 564 17.80 -14.25 14.28
C MET A 564 18.11 -13.79 15.70
N PRO A 565 17.61 -12.61 16.11
CA PRO A 565 17.60 -12.23 17.51
C PRO A 565 16.69 -13.16 18.33
N VAL A 566 17.06 -13.46 19.57
CA VAL A 566 16.31 -14.34 20.48
C VAL A 566 16.37 -13.82 21.91
N ASN A 567 15.36 -14.10 22.74
CA ASN A 567 15.38 -13.74 24.17
C ASN A 567 16.36 -14.58 25.00
#